data_AF-A0A1H2GPD6-F1
#
_entry.id   AF-A0A1H2GPD6-F1
#
_cell.length_a   1.000
_cell.length_b   1.000
_cell.length_c   1.000
_cell.angle_alpha   90.00
_cell.angle_beta   90.00
_cell.angle_gamma   90.00
#
_symmetry.space_group_name_H-M   'P 1'
#
loop_
_entity.id
_entity.type
_entity.pdbx_description
1 polymer ?
#
loop_
_entity_poly.entity_id
_entity_poly.type
_entity_poly.pdbx_seq_one_letter_code
_entity_poly.pdbx_strand_id
1 'polypeptide(L)' 'MIVLDTNVISEPMKPNGNPAVQAWRDRETAETLYLTATSLSELLVGIEILPRW' A
#
# COMPACT_ATOMS: atom_id res chain seq x y z
N MET A 1 -3.02 16.06 -0.40
CA MET A 1 -4.09 15.05 -0.32
C MET A 1 -3.96 14.14 -1.52
N ILE A 2 -3.50 12.92 -1.29
CA ILE A 2 -3.18 11.93 -2.32
C ILE A 2 -3.91 10.63 -1.92
N VAL A 3 -4.68 10.07 -2.85
CA VAL A 3 -5.35 8.79 -2.63
C VAL A 3 -4.46 7.69 -3.19
N LEU A 4 -4.10 6.73 -2.34
CA LEU A 4 -3.26 5.61 -2.71
C LEU A 4 -4.10 4.47 -3.29
N ASP A 5 -3.62 3.90 -4.39
CA ASP A 5 -4.08 2.62 -4.89
C ASP A 5 -3.42 1.46 -4.11
N THR A 6 -4.04 0.29 -4.15
CA THR A 6 -3.63 -0.91 -3.42
C THR A 6 -2.22 -1.35 -3.80
N ASN A 7 -1.82 -1.20 -5.07
CA ASN A 7 -0.47 -1.52 -5.54
C ASN A 7 0.63 -0.68 -4.88
N VAL A 8 0.37 0.60 -4.55
CA VAL A 8 1.33 1.53 -3.93
C VAL A 8 1.44 1.31 -2.42
N ILE A 9 0.30 1.10 -1.76
CA ILE A 9 0.29 0.86 -0.31
C ILE A 9 0.84 -0.54 0.04
N SER A 10 0.61 -1.55 -0.82
CA SER A 10 1.15 -2.90 -0.65
C SER A 10 2.61 -3.06 -1.08
N GLU A 11 3.23 -2.07 -1.73
CA GLU A 11 4.58 -2.15 -2.28
C GLU A 11 5.66 -2.64 -1.28
N PRO A 12 5.67 -2.25 0.01
CA PRO A 12 6.65 -2.73 1.00
C PRO A 12 6.53 -4.21 1.34
N MET A 13 5.38 -4.82 1.05
CA MET A 13 5.15 -6.25 1.29
C MET A 13 5.76 -7.11 0.18
N LYS A 14 6.18 -6.51 -0.94
CA LYS A 14 6.80 -7.23 -2.06
C LYS A 14 8.29 -7.50 -1.74
N PRO A 15 8.79 -8.74 -1.96
CA PRO A 15 10.20 -9.06 -1.75
C PRO A 15 11.19 -8.17 -2.52
N ASN A 16 10.79 -7.70 -3.70
CA ASN A 16 11.56 -6.78 -4.56
C ASN A 16 10.71 -5.56 -4.94
N GLY A 17 10.20 -4.83 -3.95
CA GLY A 17 9.43 -3.59 -4.18
C GLY A 17 10.25 -2.50 -4.88
N ASN A 18 9.57 -1.64 -5.64
CA ASN A 18 10.20 -0.55 -6.38
C ASN A 18 10.74 0.54 -5.43
N PRO A 19 12.08 0.79 -5.41
CA PRO A 19 12.67 1.78 -4.51
C PRO A 19 12.14 3.21 -4.72
N ALA A 20 11.71 3.56 -5.93
CA ALA A 20 11.15 4.89 -6.22
C ALA A 20 9.79 5.10 -5.54
N VAL A 21 8.98 4.05 -5.44
CA VAL A 21 7.67 4.12 -4.76
C VAL A 21 7.87 4.24 -3.25
N GLN A 22 8.84 3.52 -2.68
CA GLN A 22 9.20 3.66 -1.26
C GLN A 22 9.69 5.07 -0.96
N ALA A 23 10.69 5.55 -1.71
CA ALA A 23 11.26 6.88 -1.52
C ALA A 23 10.26 8.02 -1.73
N TRP A 24 9.26 7.84 -2.60
CA TRP A 24 8.19 8.81 -2.77
C TRP A 24 7.29 8.87 -1.52
N ARG A 25 6.83 7.72 -1.01
CA ARG A 25 5.98 7.68 0.20
C ARG A 25 6.70 8.22 1.43
N ASP A 26 7.99 7.92 1.58
CA ASP A 26 8.79 8.38 2.72
C ASP A 26 8.97 9.91 2.76
N ARG A 27 8.68 10.61 1.66
CA ARG A 27 8.70 12.08 1.58
C ARG A 27 7.34 12.72 1.91
N GLU A 28 6.26 11.95 1.81
CA GLU A 28 4.92 12.43 2.10
C GLU A 28 4.62 12.26 3.60
N THR A 29 3.82 13.16 4.17
CA THR A 29 3.34 13.01 5.54
C THR A 29 2.12 12.08 5.55
N ALA A 30 1.97 11.25 6.59
CA ALA A 30 0.90 10.25 6.63
C ALA A 30 -0.51 10.89 6.55
N GLU A 31 -0.69 12.09 7.08
CA GLU A 31 -1.95 12.84 7.10
C GLU A 31 -2.36 13.37 5.71
N THR A 32 -1.44 13.35 4.74
CA THR A 32 -1.75 13.75 3.36
C THR A 32 -2.07 12.55 2.47
N LEU A 33 -1.88 11.32 2.96
CA LEU A 33 -2.11 10.07 2.27
C LEU A 33 -3.42 9.43 2.74
N TYR A 34 -4.26 9.03 1.78
CA TYR A 34 -5.60 8.51 2.03
C TYR A 34 -5.80 7.18 1.31
N LEU A 35 -6.67 6.35 1.87
CA LEU A 35 -7.15 5.13 1.22
C LEU A 35 -8.64 5.26 0.92
N THR A 36 -9.07 4.68 -0.19
CA THR A 36 -10.49 4.46 -0.41
C THR A 36 -10.97 3.25 0.39
N ALA A 37 -12.27 3.18 0.68
CA ALA A 37 -12.86 1.96 1.26
C ALA A 37 -12.62 0.73 0.38
N THR A 38 -12.58 0.92 -0.95
CA THR A 38 -12.27 -0.14 -1.92
C THR A 38 -10.83 -0.64 -1.74
N SER A 39 -9.83 0.25 -1.74
CA SER A 39 -8.42 -0.13 -1.57
C SER A 39 -8.17 -0.79 -0.20
N LEU A 40 -8.86 -0.32 0.84
CA LEU A 40 -8.84 -0.99 2.15
C LEU A 40 -9.44 -2.41 2.07
N SER A 41 -10.55 -2.60 1.38
CA SER A 41 -11.17 -3.92 1.21
C SER A 41 -10.26 -4.90 0.46
N GLU A 42 -9.54 -4.44 -0.57
CA GLU A 42 -8.58 -5.26 -1.31
C GLU A 42 -7.39 -5.68 -0.44
N LEU A 43 -6.87 -4.79 0.39
CA LEU A 43 -5.81 -5.12 1.37
C LEU A 43 -6.27 -6.19 2.35
N LEU A 44 -7.47 -6.05 2.92
CA LEU A 44 -8.03 -7.01 3.87
C LEU A 44 -8.25 -8.39 3.24
N VAL A 45 -8.82 -8.43 2.03
CA VAL A 45 -8.97 -9.67 1.27
C VAL A 45 -7.60 -10.28 0.97
N GLY A 46 -6.63 -9.46 0.56
CA GLY A 46 -5.26 -9.89 0.29
C GLY A 46 -4.61 -10.58 1.49
N ILE A 47 -4.78 -10.04 2.70
CA ILE A 47 -4.29 -10.63 3.95
C ILE A 47 -4.98 -11.98 4.24
N GLU A 48 -6.30 -12.04 4.10
CA GLU A 48 -7.09 -13.26 4.38
C GLU A 48 -6.69 -14.45 3.49
N ILE A 49 -6.32 -14.19 2.23
CA ILE A 49 -5.97 -15.23 1.26
C ILE A 49 -4.48 -15.58 1.23
N LEU A 50 -3.64 -14.95 2.06
CA LEU A 50 -2.22 -15.29 2.11
C LEU A 50 -2.06 -16.78 2.47
N PRO A 51 -1.30 -17.56 1.68
CA PRO A 51 -0.95 -18.92 2.07
C PRO A 51 -0.18 -18.85 3.40
N ARG A 52 -0.41 -19.84 4.28
CA ARG A 52 0.23 -19.90 5.61
C ARG A 52 1.73 -19.58 5.48
N TRP A 53 2.14 -18.58 6.26
CA TRP A 53 3.49 -18.04 6.35
C TRP A 53 4.51 -19.10 6.80
#